data_AF-A0A2V6BJ74-F1
#
_entry.id   AF-A0A2V6BJ74-F1
#
_cell.length_a   1.000
_cell.length_b   1.000
_cell.length_c   1.000
_cell.angle_alpha   90.00
_cell.angle_beta   90.00
_cell.angle_gamma   90.00
#
_symmetry.space_group_name_H-M   'P 1'
#
loop_
_entity.id
_entity.type
_entity.pdbx_description
1 polymer ?
#
loop_
_entity_poly.entity_id
_entity_poly.type
_entity_poly.pdbx_seq_one_letter_code
_entity_poly.pdbx_strand_id
1 'polypeptide(L)' 'MPGLGTSFGRGGATTAQQDLANADCILIEGSSMAEAHPVGFRWVMKAKERGATIIHVDPRFSRTSALANIWV' A
#
# COMPACT_ATOMS: atom_id res chain seq x y z
N MET A 1 7.02 -15.03 0.21
CA MET A 1 5.66 -14.93 -0.35
C MET A 1 5.38 -16.13 -1.24
N PRO A 2 4.76 -17.21 -0.72
CA PRO A 2 4.53 -18.45 -1.48
C PRO A 2 3.66 -18.23 -2.72
N GLY A 3 2.66 -17.34 -2.67
CA GLY A 3 1.81 -17.02 -3.84
C GLY A 3 2.58 -16.41 -5.01
N LEU A 4 3.49 -15.45 -4.75
CA LEU A 4 4.25 -14.78 -5.81
C LEU A 4 5.18 -15.73 -6.57
N GLY A 5 5.82 -16.67 -5.87
CA GLY A 5 6.71 -17.66 -6.50
C GLY A 5 5.97 -18.54 -7.51
N THR A 6 4.77 -19.00 -7.15
CA THR A 6 3.93 -19.82 -8.04
C THR A 6 3.41 -19.02 -9.24
N SER A 7 3.01 -17.76 -9.05
CA SER A 7 2.40 -16.95 -10.13
C SER A 7 3.41 -16.26 -11.05
N PHE A 8 4.57 -15.83 -10.53
CA PHE A 8 5.53 -14.97 -11.23
C PHE A 8 6.97 -15.51 -11.22
N GLY A 9 7.21 -16.70 -10.67
CA GLY A 9 8.53 -17.36 -10.65
C GLY A 9 9.54 -16.79 -9.64
N ARG A 10 9.19 -15.74 -8.89
CA ARG A 10 10.03 -15.15 -7.82
C ARG A 10 9.19 -14.70 -6.64
N GLY A 11 9.77 -14.76 -5.42
CA GLY A 11 9.08 -14.41 -4.17
C GLY A 11 9.31 -12.98 -3.64
N GLY A 12 10.08 -12.17 -4.36
CA GLY A 12 10.36 -10.77 -4.00
C GLY A 12 9.25 -9.81 -4.42
N ALA A 13 9.27 -8.58 -3.90
CA ALA A 13 8.39 -7.51 -4.36
C ALA A 13 8.62 -7.21 -5.85
N THR A 14 7.55 -6.96 -6.60
CA THR A 14 7.60 -6.75 -8.06
C THR A 14 8.07 -5.36 -8.46
N THR A 15 7.93 -4.35 -7.58
CA THR A 15 8.37 -2.97 -7.78
C THR A 15 9.11 -2.44 -6.55
N ALA A 16 9.72 -1.26 -6.68
CA ALA A 16 10.33 -0.53 -5.57
C ALA A 16 9.28 0.31 -4.83
N GLN A 17 9.49 0.60 -3.53
CA GLN A 17 8.53 1.39 -2.74
C GLN A 17 8.27 2.79 -3.30
N GLN A 18 9.28 3.39 -3.94
CA GLN A 18 9.18 4.70 -4.58
C GLN A 18 8.16 4.73 -5.72
N ASP A 19 7.94 3.58 -6.37
CA ASP A 19 7.04 3.46 -7.51
C ASP A 19 5.56 3.62 -7.11
N LEU A 20 5.23 3.43 -5.84
CA LEU A 20 3.88 3.68 -5.32
C LEU A 20 3.42 5.11 -5.59
N ALA A 21 4.33 6.08 -5.64
CA ALA A 21 3.98 7.47 -5.93
C ALA A 21 3.44 7.69 -7.36
N ASN A 22 3.57 6.70 -8.25
CA ASN A 22 3.08 6.73 -9.63
C ASN A 22 1.69 6.12 -9.82
N ALA A 23 1.13 5.48 -8.78
CA ALA A 23 -0.16 4.81 -8.90
C ALA A 23 -1.33 5.80 -8.89
N ASP A 24 -2.37 5.51 -9.67
CA ASP A 24 -3.67 6.21 -9.60
C ASP A 24 -4.61 5.61 -8.54
N CYS A 25 -4.31 4.39 -8.08
CA CYS A 25 -5.03 3.72 -7.01
C CYS A 25 -4.08 2.81 -6.24
N ILE A 26 -4.18 2.81 -4.91
CA ILE A 26 -3.39 1.96 -4.02
C ILE A 26 -4.32 1.21 -3.10
N LEU A 27 -4.28 -0.12 -3.19
CA LEU A 27 -4.92 -1.02 -2.24
C LEU A 27 -3.89 -1.47 -1.20
N ILE A 28 -4.13 -1.12 0.06
CA ILE A 28 -3.38 -1.60 1.21
C ILE A 28 -4.25 -2.63 1.91
N GLU A 29 -3.94 -3.91 1.74
CA GLU A 29 -4.70 -5.01 2.35
C GLU A 29 -3.79 -5.79 3.30
N GLY A 30 -4.27 -6.06 4.53
CA GLY A 30 -3.52 -6.87 5.50
C GLY A 30 -2.19 -6.24 5.95
N SER A 31 -2.07 -4.90 5.85
CA SER A 31 -0.86 -4.16 6.23
C SER A 31 -1.21 -2.86 6.96
N SER A 32 -0.56 -2.63 8.11
CA SER A 32 -0.58 -1.34 8.81
C SER A 32 0.60 -0.47 8.36
N MET A 33 0.64 -0.15 7.06
CA MET A 33 1.82 0.46 6.41
C MET A 33 2.28 1.79 7.05
N ALA A 34 1.37 2.63 7.56
CA ALA A 34 1.73 3.86 8.25
C ALA A 34 2.50 3.63 9.57
N GLU A 35 2.31 2.46 10.19
CA GLU A 35 2.99 2.07 11.44
C GLU A 35 4.20 1.17 11.17
N ALA A 36 4.06 0.18 10.28
CA ALA A 36 5.09 -0.82 10.01
C ALA A 36 6.14 -0.36 8.98
N HIS A 37 5.77 0.54 8.06
CA HIS A 37 6.63 1.02 6.97
C HIS A 37 6.53 2.55 6.79
N PRO A 38 6.71 3.36 7.85
CA PRO A 38 6.45 4.81 7.80
C PRO A 38 7.28 5.53 6.73
N VAL A 39 8.53 5.09 6.50
CA VAL A 39 9.40 5.65 5.44
C VAL A 39 8.88 5.31 4.04
N GLY A 40 8.29 4.14 3.83
CA GLY A 40 7.67 3.75 2.56
C GLY A 40 6.32 4.43 2.35
N PHE A 41 5.56 4.63 3.42
CA PHE A 41 4.22 5.23 3.39
C PHE A 41 4.22 6.66 2.84
N ARG A 42 5.36 7.36 2.90
CA ARG A 42 5.55 8.66 2.23
C ARG A 42 5.21 8.63 0.73
N TRP A 43 5.42 7.51 0.05
CA TRP A 43 5.18 7.39 -1.40
C TRP A 43 3.69 7.16 -1.69
N VAL A 44 2.98 6.49 -0.78
CA VAL A 44 1.50 6.41 -0.80
C VAL A 44 0.90 7.80 -0.65
N MET A 45 1.42 8.61 0.28
CA MET A 45 0.94 9.99 0.47
C MET A 45 1.21 10.87 -0.75
N LYS A 46 2.37 10.73 -1.40
CA LYS A 46 2.64 11.42 -2.68
C LYS A 46 1.69 11.03 -3.80
N ALA A 47 1.31 9.75 -3.88
CA ALA A 47 0.28 9.30 -4.83
C ALA A 47 -1.06 9.97 -4.51
N LYS A 48 -1.45 9.98 -3.23
CA LYS A 48 -2.68 10.64 -2.77
C LYS A 48 -2.72 12.13 -3.10
N GLU A 49 -1.61 12.84 -2.90
CA GLU A 49 -1.47 14.27 -3.28
C GLU A 49 -1.65 14.50 -4.78
N ARG A 50 -1.31 13.52 -5.62
CA ARG A 50 -1.54 13.54 -7.07
C ARG A 50 -2.96 13.14 -7.49
N GLY A 51 -3.82 12.77 -6.54
CA GLY A 51 -5.20 12.35 -6.80
C GLY A 51 -5.43 10.85 -6.76
N ALA A 52 -4.45 10.04 -6.35
CA ALA A 52 -4.64 8.60 -6.24
C ALA A 52 -5.67 8.25 -5.16
N THR A 53 -6.50 7.24 -5.44
CA THR A 53 -7.42 6.70 -4.44
C THR A 53 -6.71 5.69 -3.56
N ILE A 54 -6.72 5.91 -2.24
CA ILE A 54 -6.13 5.01 -1.26
C ILE A 54 -7.23 4.20 -0.58
N ILE A 55 -7.16 2.87 -0.70
CA ILE A 55 -8.08 1.92 -0.08
C ILE A 55 -7.32 1.14 0.97
N HIS A 56 -7.83 1.07 2.20
CA HIS A 56 -7.26 0.27 3.27
C HIS A 56 -8.24 -0.80 3.71
N VAL A 57 -7.88 -2.07 3.48
CA VAL A 57 -8.65 -3.25 3.88
C VAL A 57 -8.00 -3.85 5.13
N ASP A 58 -8.61 -3.62 6.28
CA ASP A 58 -8.11 -4.09 7.58
C ASP A 58 -9.28 -4.20 8.57
N PRO A 59 -9.40 -5.32 9.32
CA PRO A 59 -10.46 -5.47 10.32
C PRO A 59 -10.43 -4.43 11.44
N ARG A 60 -9.33 -3.66 11.57
CA ARG A 60 -9.18 -2.60 12.57
C ARG A 60 -8.99 -1.24 11.89
N PHE A 61 -9.58 -0.22 12.48
CA PHE A 61 -9.31 1.17 12.11
C PHE A 61 -7.98 1.64 12.72
N SER A 62 -6.91 1.60 11.91
CA SER A 62 -5.53 1.91 12.30
C SER A 62 -5.08 3.31 11.84
N ARG A 63 -3.81 3.68 12.09
CA ARG A 63 -3.25 4.94 11.55
C ARG A 63 -3.19 4.95 10.01
N THR A 64 -3.12 3.77 9.38
CA THR A 64 -3.18 3.64 7.92
C THR A 64 -4.59 3.96 7.43
N SER A 65 -5.61 3.43 8.12
CA SER A 65 -7.04 3.66 7.81
C SER A 65 -7.41 5.13 7.92
N ALA A 66 -6.90 5.82 8.94
CA ALA A 66 -7.10 7.26 9.15
C ALA A 66 -6.61 8.14 7.98
N LEU A 67 -5.70 7.62 7.14
CA LEU A 67 -5.15 8.32 5.99
C LEU A 67 -5.65 7.78 4.64
N ALA A 68 -6.51 6.75 4.64
CA ALA A 68 -7.12 6.22 3.42
C ALA A 68 -8.32 7.07 2.95
N ASN A 69 -8.71 6.92 1.68
CA ASN A 69 -9.97 7.45 1.16
C ASN A 69 -11.13 6.52 1.50
N ILE A 70 -10.90 5.21 1.43
CA ILE A 70 -11.88 4.16 1.71
C ILE A 70 -11.26 3.20 2.72
N TRP A 71 -12.00 2.89 3.78
CA TRP A 71 -11.68 1.82 4.72
C TRP A 71 -12.72 0.71 4.60
N VAL A 72 -12.25 -0.53 4.52
CA VAL A 72 -13.06 -1.75 4.42
C VAL A 72 -12.60 -2.77 5.46
#